data_AF-A0A1H9VC04-F1
#
_entry.id   AF-A0A1H9VC04-F1
#
_cell.length_a   1.000
_cell.length_b   1.000
_cell.length_c   1.000
_cell.angle_alpha   90.00
_cell.angle_beta   90.00
_cell.angle_gamma   90.00
#
_symmetry.space_group_name_H-M   'P 1'
#
loop_
_entity.id
_entity.type
_entity.pdbx_description
1 polymer ?
#
loop_
_entity_poly.entity_id
_entity_poly.type
_entity_poly.pdbx_seq_one_letter_code
_entity_poly.pdbx_strand_id
1 'polypeptide(L)'
;MRDASTTPPTADPGPVPEPPARRRTGLVLSRRVSWFLLAFGVWSWFVWITFVKNLWKDSSGLAFDDAGAPTGYFWVHLLLAITSFLLGTAIGVLGLRGLRAARRT
;
A
#
# COMPACT_ATOMS: atom_id res chain seq x y z
N MET A 1 30.21 71.72 -23.07
CA MET A 1 30.42 71.15 -21.72
C MET A 1 29.11 70.48 -21.30
N ARG A 2 29.08 69.15 -21.42
CA ARG A 2 28.14 68.16 -20.85
C ARG A 2 26.66 68.21 -21.28
N ASP A 3 26.35 67.30 -22.22
CA ASP A 3 25.01 66.76 -22.46
C ASP A 3 24.50 66.06 -21.19
N ALA A 4 23.30 66.44 -20.76
CA ALA A 4 22.63 65.80 -19.62
C ALA A 4 22.13 64.41 -20.05
N SER A 5 22.87 63.37 -19.68
CA SER A 5 22.43 61.97 -19.80
C SER A 5 21.33 61.69 -18.78
N THR A 6 20.07 61.83 -19.18
CA THR A 6 18.93 61.44 -18.37
C THR A 6 18.76 59.92 -18.47
N THR A 7 19.36 59.17 -17.54
CA THR A 7 19.08 57.73 -17.39
C THR A 7 17.62 57.56 -16.94
N PRO A 8 16.82 56.72 -17.61
CA PRO A 8 15.45 56.46 -17.16
C PRO A 8 15.48 55.75 -15.80
N PRO A 9 14.52 56.02 -14.91
CA PRO A 9 14.45 55.33 -13.62
C PRO A 9 14.31 53.83 -13.85
N THR A 10 15.22 53.06 -13.25
CA THR A 10 15.15 51.59 -13.20
C THR A 10 13.83 51.21 -12.53
N ALA A 11 12.87 50.73 -13.29
CA ALA A 11 11.65 50.16 -12.75
C ALA A 11 12.03 48.95 -11.89
N ASP A 12 11.76 49.03 -10.59
CA ASP A 12 11.89 47.90 -9.67
C ASP A 12 10.98 46.77 -10.19
N PRO A 13 11.52 45.61 -10.60
CA PRO A 13 10.69 44.48 -10.96
C PRO A 13 10.02 44.04 -9.67
N GLY A 14 8.74 44.40 -9.52
CA GLY A 14 7.96 44.05 -8.33
C GLY A 14 8.04 42.56 -7.98
N PRO A 15 7.67 42.18 -6.74
CA PRO A 15 7.91 40.85 -6.21
C PRO A 15 7.46 39.76 -7.19
N VAL A 16 8.40 38.90 -7.62
CA VAL A 16 8.07 37.72 -8.43
C VAL A 16 7.05 36.91 -7.64
N PRO A 17 5.84 36.65 -8.17
CA PRO A 17 4.86 35.86 -7.44
C PRO A 17 5.47 34.46 -7.21
N GLU A 18 5.71 34.14 -5.94
CA GLU A 18 6.11 32.81 -5.50
C GLU A 18 5.14 31.79 -6.11
N PRO A 19 5.63 30.78 -6.85
CA PRO A 19 4.74 29.76 -7.40
C PRO A 19 3.96 29.14 -6.24
N PRO A 20 2.64 28.97 -6.36
CA PRO A 20 1.82 28.51 -5.26
C PRO A 20 2.39 27.18 -4.76
N ALA A 21 2.73 27.12 -3.47
CA ALA A 21 3.28 25.93 -2.84
C ALA A 21 2.44 24.72 -3.26
N ARG A 22 3.02 23.85 -4.10
CA ARG A 22 2.34 22.69 -4.67
C ARG A 22 1.73 21.93 -3.51
N ARG A 23 0.40 21.97 -3.35
CA ARG A 23 -0.32 21.17 -2.36
C ARG A 23 0.20 19.75 -2.56
N ARG A 24 0.94 19.22 -1.59
CA ARG A 24 1.18 17.79 -1.53
C ARG A 24 -0.18 17.20 -1.28
N THR A 25 -0.92 16.92 -2.36
CA THR A 25 -2.12 16.12 -2.31
C THR A 25 -1.64 14.75 -1.87
N GLY A 26 -1.57 14.54 -0.56
CA GLY A 26 -1.30 13.23 0.00
C GLY A 26 -2.31 12.29 -0.66
N LEU A 27 -1.81 11.19 -1.23
CA LEU A 27 -2.62 10.35 -2.09
C LEU A 27 -3.71 9.68 -1.25
N VAL A 28 -4.92 10.24 -1.27
CA VAL A 28 -6.08 9.71 -0.54
C VAL A 28 -6.74 8.63 -1.41
N LEU A 29 -6.80 7.40 -0.91
CA LEU A 29 -7.52 6.32 -1.57
C LEU A 29 -9.02 6.61 -1.62
N SER A 30 -9.64 6.35 -2.77
CA SER A 30 -11.10 6.50 -2.90
C SER A 30 -11.83 5.54 -1.97
N ARG A 31 -13.06 5.90 -1.56
CA ARG A 31 -13.89 5.06 -0.67
C ARG A 31 -14.14 3.67 -1.26
N ARG A 32 -14.34 3.57 -2.58
CA ARG A 32 -14.56 2.30 -3.29
C ARG A 32 -13.32 1.40 -3.23
N VAL A 33 -12.15 1.96 -3.52
CA VAL A 33 -10.89 1.19 -3.48
C VAL A 33 -10.57 0.77 -2.05
N SER A 34 -10.80 1.65 -1.07
CA SER A 34 -10.58 1.32 0.35
C SER A 34 -11.42 0.12 0.81
N TRP A 35 -12.70 0.06 0.41
CA TRP A 35 -13.56 -1.10 0.65
C TRP A 35 -13.08 -2.35 -0.07
N PHE A 36 -12.66 -2.22 -1.34
CA PHE A 36 -12.10 -3.33 -2.09
C PHE A 36 -10.86 -3.92 -1.40
N LEU A 37 -9.90 -3.08 -0.97
CA LEU A 37 -8.71 -3.52 -0.26
C LEU A 37 -9.05 -4.20 1.07
N LEU A 38 -10.01 -3.65 1.83
CA LEU A 38 -10.45 -4.26 3.07
C LEU A 38 -11.08 -5.64 2.83
N ALA A 39 -12.01 -5.74 1.88
CA ALA A 39 -12.65 -6.99 1.52
C ALA A 39 -11.64 -8.02 0.98
N PHE A 40 -10.69 -7.58 0.17
CA PHE A 40 -9.61 -8.42 -0.35
C PHE A 40 -8.71 -8.96 0.75
N GLY A 41 -8.34 -8.13 1.74
CA GLY A 41 -7.55 -8.58 2.90
C GLY A 41 -8.30 -9.64 3.72
N VAL A 42 -9.60 -9.42 3.97
CA VAL A 42 -10.45 -10.39 4.67
C VAL A 42 -10.61 -11.69 3.87
N TRP A 43 -10.85 -11.60 2.56
CA TRP A 43 -10.91 -12.77 1.67
C TRP A 43 -9.60 -13.56 1.68
N SER A 44 -8.47 -12.86 1.63
CA SER A 44 -7.13 -13.46 1.70
C SER A 44 -6.96 -14.30 2.97
N TRP A 45 -7.46 -13.83 4.12
CA TRP A 45 -7.45 -14.64 5.35
C TRP A 45 -8.18 -15.97 5.18
N PHE A 46 -9.39 -15.95 4.61
CA PHE A 46 -10.14 -17.19 4.37
C PHE A 46 -9.38 -18.18 3.49
N VAL A 47 -8.76 -17.70 2.42
CA VAL A 47 -7.95 -18.54 1.50
C VAL A 47 -6.79 -19.17 2.25
N TRP A 48 -5.96 -18.37 2.92
CA TRP A 48 -4.72 -18.87 3.53
C TRP A 48 -4.97 -19.72 4.77
N ILE A 49 -5.97 -19.39 5.60
CA ILE A 49 -6.36 -20.23 6.74
C ILE A 49 -6.86 -21.59 6.24
N THR A 50 -7.71 -21.60 5.21
CA THR A 50 -8.23 -22.85 4.64
C THR A 50 -7.12 -23.67 4.02
N PHE A 51 -6.20 -23.03 3.30
CA PHE A 51 -5.03 -23.68 2.72
C PHE A 51 -4.14 -24.32 3.79
N VAL A 52 -3.79 -23.60 4.87
CA VAL A 52 -2.98 -24.16 5.97
C VAL A 52 -3.69 -25.32 6.65
N LYS A 53 -5.00 -25.24 6.85
CA LYS A 53 -5.79 -26.37 7.39
C LYS A 53 -5.70 -27.61 6.48
N ASN A 54 -5.76 -27.42 5.16
CA ASN A 54 -5.66 -28.52 4.20
C ASN A 54 -4.23 -29.05 4.08
N LEU A 55 -3.23 -28.18 4.21
CA LEU A 55 -1.82 -28.56 4.27
C LEU A 55 -1.55 -29.44 5.49
N TRP A 56 -2.09 -29.08 6.65
CA TRP A 56 -1.93 -29.85 7.88
C TRP A 56 -2.69 -31.18 7.87
N LYS A 57 -3.82 -31.24 7.14
CA LYS A 57 -4.57 -32.47 6.87
C LYS A 57 -3.95 -33.33 5.77
N ASP A 58 -2.84 -32.88 5.20
CA ASP A 58 -2.18 -33.52 4.06
C ASP A 58 -3.13 -33.83 2.90
N SER A 59 -3.97 -32.87 2.53
CA SER A 59 -4.96 -33.10 1.46
C SER A 59 -4.34 -33.34 0.08
N SER A 60 -3.05 -33.02 -0.10
CA SER A 60 -2.29 -33.31 -1.32
C SER A 60 -1.52 -34.64 -1.27
N GLY A 61 -1.32 -35.24 -0.08
CA GLY A 61 -0.46 -36.42 0.12
C GLY A 61 1.04 -36.13 -0.05
N LEU A 62 1.45 -34.86 0.10
CA LEU A 62 2.84 -34.41 -0.08
C LEU A 62 3.40 -33.72 1.17
N ALA A 63 2.55 -33.39 2.15
CA ALA A 63 2.94 -32.61 3.31
C ALA A 63 3.78 -33.43 4.30
N PHE A 64 3.49 -34.73 4.43
CA PHE A 64 4.21 -35.63 5.32
C PHE A 64 4.70 -36.87 4.57
N ASP A 65 5.82 -37.43 5.01
CA ASP A 65 6.31 -38.71 4.51
C ASP A 65 5.69 -39.91 5.25
N ASP A 66 6.06 -41.13 4.86
CA ASP A 66 5.55 -42.37 5.45
C ASP A 66 5.86 -42.51 6.95
N ALA A 67 6.88 -41.79 7.45
CA ALA A 67 7.23 -41.73 8.88
C ALA A 67 6.48 -40.60 9.62
N GLY A 68 5.67 -39.81 8.91
CA GLY A 68 4.91 -38.68 9.44
C GLY A 68 5.75 -37.40 9.61
N ALA A 69 6.96 -37.33 9.06
CA ALA A 69 7.80 -36.14 9.13
C ALA A 69 7.40 -35.11 8.06
N PRO A 70 7.41 -33.80 8.37
CA PRO A 70 7.06 -32.77 7.41
C PRO A 70 8.10 -32.68 6.29
N THR A 71 7.64 -32.68 5.05
CA THR A 71 8.50 -32.64 3.87
C THR A 71 8.93 -31.20 3.52
N GLY A 72 9.82 -31.06 2.52
CA GLY A 72 10.15 -29.75 1.94
C GLY A 72 8.93 -29.04 1.34
N TYR A 73 7.97 -29.78 0.76
CA TYR A 73 6.72 -29.24 0.23
C TYR A 73 5.94 -28.54 1.34
N PHE A 74 5.82 -29.16 2.52
CA PHE A 74 5.16 -28.57 3.67
C PHE A 74 5.78 -27.24 4.08
N TRP A 75 7.10 -27.20 4.26
CA TRP A 75 7.77 -25.99 4.74
C TRP A 75 7.70 -24.83 3.75
N VAL A 76 7.89 -25.10 2.45
CA VAL A 76 7.77 -24.08 1.41
C VAL A 76 6.36 -23.49 1.38
N HIS A 77 5.34 -24.35 1.39
CA HIS A 77 3.95 -23.89 1.32
C HIS A 77 3.49 -23.21 2.61
N LEU A 78 3.95 -23.68 3.78
CA LEU A 78 3.66 -23.01 5.04
C LEU A 78 4.27 -21.60 5.09
N LEU A 79 5.53 -21.45 4.66
CA LEU A 79 6.20 -20.15 4.57
C LEU A 79 5.47 -19.21 3.60
N LEU A 80 5.09 -19.70 2.42
CA LEU A 80 4.32 -18.95 1.43
C LEU A 80 2.96 -18.53 1.98
N ALA A 81 2.26 -19.42 2.68
CA ALA A 81 0.96 -19.14 3.26
C ALA A 81 1.05 -18.07 4.36
N ILE A 82 2.04 -18.17 5.27
CA ILE A 82 2.25 -17.17 6.33
C ILE A 82 2.59 -15.81 5.71
N THR A 83 3.54 -15.77 4.76
CA THR A 83 3.95 -14.52 4.10
C THR A 83 2.76 -13.87 3.40
N SER A 84 1.99 -14.66 2.66
CA SER A 84 0.83 -14.17 1.92
C SER A 84 -0.31 -13.73 2.83
N PHE A 85 -0.51 -14.40 3.97
CA PHE A 85 -1.46 -13.99 5.00
C PHE A 85 -1.09 -12.63 5.60
N LEU A 86 0.20 -12.40 5.89
CA LEU A 86 0.70 -11.11 6.38
C LEU A 86 0.52 -10.00 5.33
N LEU A 87 0.81 -10.27 4.06
CA LEU A 87 0.56 -9.33 2.97
C LEU A 87 -0.93 -9.00 2.83
N GLY A 88 -1.82 -10.01 2.89
CA GLY A 88 -3.27 -9.81 2.92
C GLY A 88 -3.73 -8.95 4.10
N THR A 89 -3.14 -9.17 5.27
CA THR A 89 -3.39 -8.36 6.47
C THR A 89 -2.98 -6.90 6.26
N ALA A 90 -1.78 -6.66 5.72
CA ALA A 90 -1.30 -5.32 5.42
C ALA A 90 -2.24 -4.59 4.43
N ILE A 91 -2.68 -5.28 3.38
CA ILE A 91 -3.66 -4.76 2.42
C ILE A 91 -4.98 -4.40 3.11
N GLY A 92 -5.50 -5.29 3.97
CA GLY A 92 -6.71 -5.03 4.74
C GLY A 92 -6.58 -3.81 5.66
N VAL A 93 -5.43 -3.65 6.33
CA VAL A 93 -5.12 -2.48 7.16
C VAL A 93 -5.08 -1.20 6.34
N LEU A 94 -4.50 -1.22 5.14
CA LEU A 94 -4.50 -0.07 4.23
C LEU A 94 -5.92 0.31 3.82
N GLY A 95 -6.77 -0.67 3.47
CA GLY A 95 -8.19 -0.45 3.19
C GLY A 95 -8.93 0.18 4.38
N LEU A 96 -8.71 -0.36 5.58
CA LEU A 96 -9.31 0.17 6.81
C LEU A 96 -8.86 1.59 7.14
N ARG A 97 -7.57 1.91 6.93
CA ARG A 97 -7.03 3.27 7.09
C ARG A 97 -7.65 4.23 6.08
N GLY A 98 -7.81 3.81 4.82
CA GLY A 98 -8.50 4.58 3.77
C GLY A 98 -9.95 4.88 4.13
N LEU A 99 -10.69 3.89 4.65
CA LEU A 99 -12.07 4.08 5.10
C LEU A 99 -12.17 5.03 6.31
N ARG A 100 -11.25 4.94 7.28
CA ARG A 100 -11.22 5.85 8.43
C ARG A 100 -10.89 7.29 8.01
N ALA A 101 -9.99 7.48 7.05
CA ALA A 101 -9.68 8.80 6.51
C ALA A 101 -10.88 9.40 5.75
N ALA A 102 -11.54 8.61 4.90
CA ALA A 102 -12.71 9.04 4.13
C ALA A 102 -13.96 9.36 4.98
N ARG A 103 -13.99 8.94 6.25
CA ARG A 103 -15.05 9.32 7.21
C ARG A 103 -14.77 10.65 7.92
N ARG A 104 -13.54 11.17 7.82
CA ARG A 104 -13.12 12.43 8.46
C ARG A 104 -13.19 13.63 7.52
N THR A 105 -13.34 13.39 6.22
CA THR A 105 -13.58 14.39 5.17
C THR A 105 -15.07 14.53 4.91
#